data_AF-A0A7U5Y1M8-F1
#
_entry.id   AF-A0A7U5Y1M8-F1
#
_cell.length_a   1.000
_cell.length_b   1.000
_cell.length_c   1.000
_cell.angle_alpha   90.00
_cell.angle_beta   90.00
_cell.angle_gamma   90.00
#
_symmetry.space_group_name_H-M   'P 1'
#
loop_
_entity.id
_entity.type
_entity.pdbx_description
1 polymer ?
#
loop_
_entity_poly.entity_id
_entity_poly.type
_entity_poly.pdbx_seq_one_letter_code
_entity_poly.pdbx_strand_id
1 'polypeptide(L)'
;MTTYLYNGWGQYVGQRSGGEAANPAGIYVYDEAGNLLGEYDTATGKPAREIIYHQGIPVAVLSYRATGTAPNQVWSTEVGYIFTDHLNTPRVIVRASDNKVVWRWDDADPFGVAPPNENPSGLGTFTFNMRMPGQYYDRATNLFYNYFRDYEPQTGRYIQSDPIGLAGGINTYAYASGNPLGYTDPDGLSPVGVAIGVGVRVIGGRAAVGAIGAAARRYGPVARIAACALAGVCILQDKTPNEGEPGSCHVNPGSGQERQYGNDGLPDYDIDWDHDHGQGVPHGHNWGRNPDGSPKRGPGVPVSPWPQGRRPGG
;
A
#
# COMPACT_ATOMS: atom_id res chain seq x y z
N MET A 1 -8.94 32.57 -1.69
CA MET A 1 -9.21 31.38 -0.85
C MET A 1 -9.54 30.22 -1.78
N THR A 2 -8.83 29.10 -1.64
CA THR A 2 -9.14 27.84 -2.33
C THR A 2 -10.10 27.03 -1.46
N THR A 3 -11.17 26.53 -2.06
CA THR A 3 -12.20 25.71 -1.43
C THR A 3 -12.10 24.31 -2.01
N TYR A 4 -11.95 23.30 -1.16
CA TYR A 4 -11.89 21.90 -1.55
C TYR A 4 -13.30 21.29 -1.52
N LEU A 5 -13.59 20.41 -2.47
CA LEU A 5 -14.86 19.71 -2.61
C LEU A 5 -14.63 18.23 -2.32
N TYR A 6 -15.57 17.61 -1.61
CA TYR A 6 -15.52 16.19 -1.26
C TYR A 6 -16.86 15.52 -1.58
N ASN A 7 -16.82 14.24 -1.95
CA ASN A 7 -18.04 13.44 -2.10
C ASN A 7 -18.53 12.87 -0.76
N GLY A 8 -19.66 12.15 -0.75
CA GLY A 8 -20.23 11.54 0.47
C GLY A 8 -19.34 10.47 1.13
N TRP A 9 -18.29 10.01 0.44
CA TRP A 9 -17.29 9.09 0.97
C TRP A 9 -16.05 9.82 1.53
N GLY A 10 -15.96 11.15 1.38
CA GLY A 10 -14.82 11.95 1.82
C GLY A 10 -13.68 11.99 0.80
N GLN A 11 -13.87 11.50 -0.42
CA GLN A 11 -12.85 11.60 -1.47
C GLN A 11 -12.83 13.02 -2.04
N TYR A 12 -11.64 13.52 -2.33
CA TYR A 12 -11.42 14.84 -2.92
C TYR A 12 -11.91 14.85 -4.36
N VAL A 13 -12.92 15.65 -4.67
CA VAL A 13 -13.54 15.70 -6.02
C VAL A 13 -13.24 16.97 -6.80
N GLY A 14 -12.41 17.86 -6.25
CA GLY A 14 -11.96 19.06 -6.96
C GLY A 14 -11.89 20.29 -6.08
N GLN A 15 -11.44 21.40 -6.64
CA GLN A 15 -11.26 22.66 -5.93
C GLN A 15 -11.87 23.86 -6.67
N ARG A 16 -12.23 24.90 -5.93
CA ARG A 16 -12.69 26.20 -6.43
C ARG A 16 -11.83 27.30 -5.83
N SER A 17 -11.44 28.29 -6.62
CA SER A 17 -10.76 29.49 -6.12
C SER A 17 -11.60 30.73 -6.43
N GLY A 18 -11.59 31.74 -5.57
CA GLY A 18 -11.82 33.15 -5.96
C GLY A 18 -13.04 33.53 -6.82
N GLY A 19 -14.12 32.74 -6.88
CA GLY A 19 -15.27 33.00 -7.76
C GLY A 19 -15.07 32.60 -9.23
N GLU A 20 -13.86 32.17 -9.64
CA GLU A 20 -13.54 31.62 -10.96
C GLU A 20 -12.59 30.43 -10.83
N ALA A 21 -12.81 29.37 -11.61
CA ALA A 21 -12.08 28.11 -11.51
C ALA A 21 -10.56 28.26 -11.74
N ALA A 22 -9.75 28.43 -10.68
CA ALA A 22 -8.29 28.35 -10.76
C ALA A 22 -7.78 26.92 -10.53
N ASN A 23 -8.50 25.95 -11.08
CA ASN A 23 -7.83 24.77 -11.60
C ASN A 23 -8.47 24.47 -12.97
N PRO A 24 -7.70 24.46 -14.08
CA PRO A 24 -8.22 24.03 -15.38
C PRO A 24 -8.60 22.54 -15.44
N ALA A 25 -8.58 21.82 -14.32
CA ALA A 25 -9.02 20.43 -14.15
C ALA A 25 -9.43 20.27 -12.67
N GLY A 26 -10.57 19.77 -12.25
CA GLY A 26 -11.63 19.05 -12.90
C GLY A 26 -12.43 18.39 -11.77
N ILE A 27 -13.62 17.86 -12.05
CA ILE A 27 -14.25 16.91 -11.15
C ILE A 27 -13.38 15.64 -11.17
N TYR A 28 -13.00 15.13 -10.00
CA TYR A 28 -12.32 13.84 -9.89
C TYR A 28 -13.34 12.73 -9.71
N VAL A 29 -13.17 11.66 -10.50
CA VAL A 29 -14.03 10.47 -10.45
C VAL A 29 -13.18 9.29 -10.03
N TYR A 30 -13.71 8.50 -9.10
CA TYR A 30 -13.08 7.32 -8.54
C TYR A 30 -13.90 6.08 -8.86
N ASP A 31 -13.26 4.92 -8.95
CA ASP A 31 -13.96 3.63 -8.95
C ASP A 31 -14.41 3.26 -7.52
N GLU A 32 -15.14 2.15 -7.40
CA GLU A 32 -15.61 1.63 -6.11
C GLU A 32 -14.46 1.22 -5.17
N ALA A 33 -13.26 1.04 -5.73
CA ALA A 33 -12.05 0.70 -5.01
C ALA A 33 -11.24 1.96 -4.63
N GLY A 34 -11.71 3.15 -4.97
CA GLY A 34 -11.05 4.41 -4.66
C GLY A 34 -9.86 4.75 -5.56
N ASN A 35 -9.67 4.06 -6.68
CA ASN A 35 -8.68 4.47 -7.68
C ASN A 35 -9.22 5.65 -8.49
N LEU A 36 -8.38 6.66 -8.72
CA LEU A 36 -8.74 7.80 -9.57
C LEU A 36 -8.91 7.33 -11.02
N LEU A 37 -10.13 7.40 -11.54
CA LEU A 37 -10.47 7.04 -12.92
C LEU A 37 -10.23 8.19 -13.89
N GLY A 38 -10.43 9.43 -13.46
CA GLY A 38 -10.23 10.57 -14.34
C GLY A 38 -10.46 11.92 -13.72
N GLU A 39 -10.04 12.92 -14.48
CA GLU A 39 -10.19 14.35 -14.21
C GLU A 39 -11.02 14.96 -15.33
N TYR A 40 -12.08 15.68 -15.00
CA TYR A 40 -13.05 16.19 -15.97
C TYR A 40 -13.20 17.69 -15.85
N ASP A 41 -13.12 18.43 -16.94
CA ASP A 41 -13.29 19.88 -16.90
C ASP A 41 -14.67 20.28 -16.32
N THR A 42 -14.67 21.16 -15.31
CA THR A 42 -15.89 21.53 -14.58
C THR A 42 -16.85 22.36 -15.41
N ALA A 43 -16.36 23.08 -16.42
CA ALA A 43 -17.17 23.95 -17.27
C ALA A 43 -17.86 23.18 -18.40
N THR A 44 -17.19 22.18 -18.97
CA THR A 44 -17.64 21.44 -20.16
C THR A 44 -18.07 20.01 -19.86
N GLY A 45 -17.70 19.46 -18.70
CA GLY A 45 -17.91 18.05 -18.36
C GLY A 45 -17.07 17.08 -19.18
N LYS A 46 -16.16 17.58 -20.03
CA LYS A 46 -15.34 16.74 -20.89
C LYS A 46 -14.16 16.17 -20.11
N PRO A 47 -13.73 14.92 -20.40
CA PRO A 47 -12.55 14.38 -19.76
C PRO A 47 -11.34 15.21 -20.16
N ALA A 48 -10.50 15.55 -19.18
CA ALA A 48 -9.17 16.07 -19.42
C ALA A 48 -8.18 14.91 -19.47
N ARG A 49 -8.29 13.99 -18.51
CA ARG A 49 -7.47 12.78 -18.39
C ARG A 49 -8.31 11.63 -17.83
N GLU A 50 -8.10 10.42 -18.35
CA GLU A 50 -8.64 9.18 -17.80
C GLU A 50 -7.52 8.15 -17.63
N ILE A 51 -7.59 7.34 -16.58
CA ILE A 51 -6.57 6.34 -16.23
C ILE A 51 -7.18 4.96 -16.40
N ILE A 52 -6.49 4.12 -17.17
CA ILE A 52 -6.86 2.72 -17.39
C ILE A 52 -6.06 1.87 -16.41
N TYR A 53 -6.79 1.02 -15.66
CA TYR A 53 -6.20 0.08 -14.72
C TYR A 53 -6.34 -1.35 -15.24
N HIS A 54 -5.32 -2.17 -14.97
CA HIS A 54 -5.38 -3.63 -15.11
C HIS A 54 -5.04 -4.25 -13.76
N GLN A 55 -5.99 -4.97 -13.15
CA GLN A 55 -5.82 -5.57 -11.82
C GLN A 55 -5.35 -4.58 -10.74
N GLY A 56 -5.85 -3.34 -10.81
CA GLY A 56 -5.48 -2.25 -9.89
C GLY A 56 -4.15 -1.55 -10.20
N ILE A 57 -3.45 -1.95 -11.25
CA ILE A 57 -2.20 -1.31 -11.72
C ILE A 57 -2.57 -0.29 -12.80
N PRO A 58 -2.15 0.99 -12.69
CA PRO A 58 -2.35 1.94 -13.78
C PRO A 58 -1.46 1.57 -14.97
N VAL A 59 -2.07 1.26 -16.11
CA VAL A 59 -1.37 0.77 -17.32
C VAL A 59 -1.39 1.76 -18.47
N ALA A 60 -2.35 2.68 -18.50
CA ALA A 60 -2.40 3.74 -19.50
C ALA A 60 -3.11 4.99 -18.99
N VAL A 61 -2.80 6.12 -19.61
CA VAL A 61 -3.53 7.38 -19.46
C VAL A 61 -4.02 7.82 -20.83
N LEU A 62 -5.28 8.24 -20.89
CA LEU A 62 -5.89 8.89 -22.03
C LEU A 62 -5.92 10.40 -21.75
N SER A 63 -5.24 11.18 -22.58
CA SER A 63 -5.23 12.64 -22.51
C SER A 63 -6.07 13.21 -23.65
N TYR A 64 -7.04 14.06 -23.32
CA TYR A 64 -7.94 14.65 -24.29
C TYR A 64 -7.50 16.07 -24.60
N ARG A 65 -7.25 16.37 -25.87
CA ARG A 65 -6.83 17.71 -26.30
C ARG A 65 -7.84 18.28 -27.28
N ALA A 66 -8.22 19.53 -27.06
CA ALA A 66 -8.92 20.33 -28.04
C ALA A 66 -7.92 21.22 -28.79
N THR A 67 -8.01 21.23 -30.12
CA THR A 67 -7.29 22.19 -30.97
C THR A 67 -8.30 23.10 -31.68
N GLY A 68 -7.88 24.34 -31.96
CA GLY A 68 -8.76 25.37 -32.53
C GLY A 68 -9.55 26.15 -31.47
N THR A 69 -10.41 27.06 -31.93
CA THR A 69 -11.20 27.97 -31.09
C THR A 69 -12.66 27.56 -31.09
N ALA A 70 -13.34 27.69 -29.94
CA ALA A 70 -14.78 27.45 -29.87
C ALA A 70 -15.54 28.35 -30.87
N PRO A 71 -16.60 27.84 -31.54
CA PRO A 71 -17.21 26.52 -31.37
C PRO A 71 -16.56 25.39 -32.20
N ASN A 72 -15.60 25.68 -33.08
CA ASN A 72 -15.06 24.75 -34.08
C ASN A 72 -13.84 23.95 -33.58
N GLN A 73 -13.86 23.51 -32.32
CA GLN A 73 -12.75 22.77 -31.73
C GLN A 73 -12.73 21.32 -32.26
N VAL A 74 -11.54 20.83 -32.60
CA VAL A 74 -11.30 19.43 -32.92
C VAL A 74 -10.75 18.74 -31.67
N TRP A 75 -11.38 17.64 -31.28
CA TRP A 75 -10.99 16.86 -30.11
C TRP A 75 -10.21 15.63 -30.55
N SER A 76 -9.07 15.40 -29.91
CA SER A 76 -8.26 14.20 -30.09
C SER A 76 -7.94 13.54 -28.76
N THR A 77 -7.68 12.24 -28.82
CA THR A 77 -7.23 11.44 -27.67
C THR A 77 -5.80 11.00 -27.91
N GLU A 78 -4.93 11.27 -26.94
CA GLU A 78 -3.53 10.85 -26.90
C GLU A 78 -3.40 9.74 -25.86
N VAL A 79 -2.84 8.59 -26.24
CA VAL A 79 -2.61 7.46 -25.34
C VAL A 79 -1.17 7.49 -24.84
N GLY A 80 -0.98 7.40 -23.53
CA GLY A 80 0.30 7.18 -22.88
C GLY A 80 0.31 5.85 -22.12
N TYR A 81 1.27 4.98 -22.38
CA TYR A 81 1.47 3.76 -21.59
C TYR A 81 2.21 4.10 -20.30
N ILE A 82 1.66 3.67 -19.17
CA ILE A 82 2.23 3.88 -17.84
C ILE A 82 3.07 2.66 -17.48
N PHE A 83 4.34 2.90 -17.16
CA PHE A 83 5.24 1.91 -16.61
C PHE A 83 5.40 2.17 -15.11
N THR A 84 5.10 1.15 -14.32
CA THR A 84 5.17 1.22 -12.86
C THR A 84 6.38 0.48 -12.30
N ASP A 85 6.76 0.82 -11.07
CA ASP A 85 7.69 -0.01 -10.28
C ASP A 85 6.98 -1.21 -9.63
N HIS A 86 7.71 -1.95 -8.79
CA HIS A 86 7.20 -3.13 -8.07
C HIS A 86 6.10 -2.80 -7.05
N LEU A 87 5.91 -1.53 -6.70
CA LEU A 87 4.83 -1.06 -5.83
C LEU A 87 3.60 -0.62 -6.62
N ASN A 88 3.65 -0.67 -7.95
CA ASN A 88 2.68 -0.10 -8.87
C ASN A 88 2.69 1.44 -8.88
N THR A 89 3.79 2.07 -8.48
CA THR A 89 3.99 3.53 -8.60
C THR A 89 4.25 3.88 -10.05
N PRO A 90 3.51 4.81 -10.69
CA PRO A 90 3.85 5.32 -12.01
C PRO A 90 5.26 5.93 -12.03
N ARG A 91 6.14 5.42 -12.89
CA ARG A 91 7.52 5.90 -13.03
C ARG A 91 7.82 6.52 -14.38
N VAL A 92 7.23 6.00 -15.46
CA VAL A 92 7.47 6.50 -16.81
C VAL A 92 6.18 6.45 -17.61
N ILE A 93 5.93 7.48 -18.42
CA ILE A 93 4.85 7.47 -19.40
C ILE A 93 5.43 7.62 -20.80
N VAL A 94 5.08 6.68 -21.68
CA VAL A 94 5.50 6.64 -23.08
C VAL A 94 4.31 6.88 -23.98
N ARG A 95 4.41 7.86 -24.88
CA ARG A 95 3.36 8.15 -25.85
C ARG A 95 3.25 7.05 -26.89
N ALA A 96 2.04 6.54 -27.11
CA ALA A 96 1.79 5.39 -27.98
C ALA A 96 2.07 5.67 -29.47
N SER A 97 1.97 6.93 -29.92
CA SER A 97 2.11 7.27 -31.34
C SER A 97 3.55 7.22 -31.85
N ASP A 98 4.55 7.43 -30.99
CA ASP A 98 5.95 7.62 -31.38
C ASP A 98 6.97 6.98 -30.41
N ASN A 99 6.50 6.32 -29.35
CA ASN A 99 7.30 5.72 -28.29
C ASN A 99 8.24 6.71 -27.57
N LYS A 100 7.91 8.00 -27.55
CA LYS A 100 8.69 9.00 -26.81
C LYS A 100 8.23 9.08 -25.36
N VAL A 101 9.20 9.23 -24.45
CA VAL A 101 8.91 9.47 -23.04
C VAL A 101 8.34 10.88 -22.90
N VAL A 102 7.16 11.01 -22.32
CA VAL A 102 6.48 12.30 -22.12
C VAL A 102 6.44 12.73 -20.65
N TRP A 103 6.59 11.79 -19.72
CA TRP A 103 6.67 12.05 -18.28
C TRP A 103 7.54 11.01 -17.60
N ARG A 104 8.32 11.41 -16.59
CA ARG A 104 9.29 10.54 -15.91
C ARG A 104 9.48 10.91 -14.44
N TRP A 105 9.51 9.92 -13.55
CA TRP A 105 9.64 10.05 -12.10
C TRP A 105 10.33 8.84 -11.45
N ASP A 106 11.30 8.26 -12.16
CA ASP A 106 12.14 7.13 -11.73
C ASP A 106 13.44 7.57 -11.04
N ASP A 107 13.71 8.87 -10.97
CA ASP A 107 14.77 9.50 -10.18
C ASP A 107 14.30 9.93 -8.78
N ALA A 108 13.02 9.68 -8.45
CA ALA A 108 12.47 10.00 -7.15
C ALA A 108 13.12 9.15 -6.05
N ASP A 109 13.45 9.79 -4.93
CA ASP A 109 13.90 9.10 -3.72
C ASP A 109 12.76 8.24 -3.12
N PRO A 110 13.05 7.36 -2.16
CA PRO A 110 12.05 6.46 -1.58
C PRO A 110 10.81 7.16 -1.01
N PHE A 111 10.93 8.42 -0.59
CA PHE A 111 9.84 9.23 -0.03
C PHE A 111 9.26 10.25 -1.03
N GLY A 112 9.73 10.27 -2.28
CA GLY A 112 9.12 11.01 -3.37
C GLY A 112 9.29 12.53 -3.30
N VAL A 113 10.41 13.03 -2.76
CA VAL A 113 10.77 14.46 -2.67
C VAL A 113 11.04 15.06 -4.04
N ALA A 114 11.82 14.38 -4.89
CA ALA A 114 12.13 14.92 -6.21
C ALA A 114 10.85 15.04 -7.06
N PRO A 115 10.60 16.15 -7.77
CA PRO A 115 9.44 16.28 -8.65
C PRO A 115 9.65 15.50 -9.97
N PRO A 116 8.56 15.09 -10.65
CA PRO A 116 8.67 14.46 -11.96
C PRO A 116 9.21 15.40 -13.04
N ASN A 117 9.95 14.85 -13.99
CA ASN A 117 10.26 15.51 -15.26
C ASN A 117 9.05 15.42 -16.20
N GLU A 118 8.35 16.53 -16.38
CA GLU A 118 7.16 16.66 -17.23
C GLU A 118 7.47 16.92 -18.72
N ASN A 119 8.75 17.00 -19.12
CA ASN A 119 9.12 17.19 -20.54
C ASN A 119 10.47 16.51 -20.88
N PRO A 120 10.62 15.19 -20.67
CA PRO A 120 11.90 14.52 -20.82
C PRO A 120 12.38 14.41 -22.27
N SER A 121 11.47 14.45 -23.25
CA SER A 121 11.81 14.39 -24.69
C SER A 121 11.72 15.75 -25.41
N GLY A 122 11.44 16.86 -24.72
CA GLY A 122 11.33 18.18 -25.35
C GLY A 122 10.08 18.37 -26.24
N LEU A 123 9.02 17.58 -26.03
CA LEU A 123 7.80 17.57 -26.86
C LEU A 123 6.67 18.44 -26.29
N GLY A 124 6.98 19.22 -25.25
CA GLY A 124 6.02 20.03 -24.49
C GLY A 124 5.66 19.36 -23.16
N THR A 125 5.16 20.17 -22.23
CA THR A 125 4.81 19.70 -20.88
C THR A 125 3.67 18.69 -20.92
N PHE A 126 3.89 17.53 -20.30
CA PHE A 126 2.88 16.54 -19.98
C PHE A 126 2.77 16.46 -18.46
N THR A 127 1.73 17.06 -17.89
CA THR A 127 1.49 16.97 -16.45
C THR A 127 0.82 15.64 -16.12
N PHE A 128 1.29 14.98 -15.06
CA PHE A 128 0.66 13.80 -14.48
C PHE A 128 0.89 13.82 -12.96
N ASN A 129 -0.21 13.85 -12.21
CA ASN A 129 -0.19 14.20 -10.79
C ASN A 129 -0.27 12.98 -9.87
N MET A 130 -0.48 11.76 -10.37
CA MET A 130 -0.37 10.57 -9.52
C MET A 130 1.06 10.47 -8.97
N ARG A 131 1.16 10.02 -7.72
CA ARG A 131 2.43 9.81 -7.02
C ARG A 131 2.51 8.34 -6.59
N MET A 132 2.90 8.07 -5.35
CA MET A 132 2.87 6.71 -4.82
C MET A 132 1.44 6.15 -4.88
N PRO A 133 1.26 4.83 -4.80
CA PRO A 133 -0.05 4.19 -4.75
C PRO A 133 -1.06 4.90 -3.84
N GLY A 134 -2.18 5.37 -4.40
CA GLY A 134 -3.22 6.11 -3.67
C GLY A 134 -3.07 7.64 -3.68
N GLN A 135 -1.89 8.13 -4.02
CA GLN A 135 -1.53 9.54 -3.84
C GLN A 135 -1.73 10.38 -5.10
N TYR A 136 -2.19 11.62 -4.89
CA TYR A 136 -2.33 12.64 -5.93
C TYR A 136 -1.65 13.95 -5.49
N TYR A 137 -0.76 14.48 -6.31
CA TYR A 137 -0.08 15.74 -6.03
C TYR A 137 -1.03 16.93 -6.17
N ASP A 138 -1.24 17.63 -5.06
CA ASP A 138 -1.93 18.90 -5.03
C ASP A 138 -0.92 20.06 -5.12
N ARG A 139 -0.96 20.75 -6.25
CA ARG A 139 -0.09 21.91 -6.52
C ARG A 139 -0.42 23.12 -5.62
N ALA A 140 -1.63 23.22 -5.08
CA ALA A 140 -2.00 24.35 -4.22
C ALA A 140 -1.31 24.29 -2.86
N THR A 141 -1.10 23.08 -2.33
CA THR A 141 -0.49 22.84 -1.02
C THR A 141 0.94 22.31 -1.11
N ASN A 142 1.36 21.82 -2.27
CA ASN A 142 2.57 21.01 -2.46
C ASN A 142 2.58 19.69 -1.67
N LEU A 143 1.41 19.23 -1.24
CA LEU A 143 1.23 17.95 -0.56
C LEU A 143 0.72 16.89 -1.52
N PHE A 144 0.87 15.63 -1.14
CA PHE A 144 0.27 14.51 -1.84
C PHE A 144 -1.00 14.12 -1.08
N TYR A 145 -2.17 14.45 -1.65
CA TYR A 145 -3.45 13.99 -1.15
C TYR A 145 -3.46 12.46 -1.18
N ASN A 146 -3.76 11.84 -0.03
CA ASN A 146 -3.85 10.39 0.14
C ASN A 146 -5.11 10.02 0.93
N TYR A 147 -6.26 10.35 0.34
CA TYR A 147 -7.60 10.09 0.85
C TYR A 147 -7.87 10.60 2.27
N PHE A 148 -7.54 9.80 3.31
CA PHE A 148 -7.78 10.16 4.70
C PHE A 148 -6.72 11.11 5.27
N ARG A 149 -5.55 11.23 4.61
CA ARG A 149 -4.44 12.08 5.05
C ARG A 149 -3.75 12.76 3.87
N ASP A 150 -3.03 13.83 4.17
CA ASP A 150 -2.13 14.50 3.25
C ASP A 150 -0.69 14.16 3.63
N TYR A 151 0.07 13.72 2.63
CA TYR A 151 1.45 13.30 2.77
C TYR A 151 2.40 14.43 2.36
N GLU A 152 3.39 14.70 3.19
CA GLU A 152 4.47 15.63 2.91
C GLU A 152 5.74 14.85 2.55
N PRO A 153 6.19 14.88 1.29
CA PRO A 153 7.36 14.12 0.88
C PRO A 153 8.65 14.62 1.55
N GLN A 154 8.77 15.92 1.82
CA GLN A 154 9.97 16.51 2.43
C GLN A 154 10.31 15.93 3.80
N THR A 155 9.29 15.57 4.58
CA THR A 155 9.46 14.95 5.91
C THR A 155 9.24 13.44 5.88
N GLY A 156 8.75 12.88 4.77
CA GLY A 156 8.46 11.46 4.61
C GLY A 156 7.27 10.99 5.46
N ARG A 157 6.34 11.89 5.80
CA ARG A 157 5.28 11.65 6.79
C ARG A 157 3.95 12.28 6.39
N TYR A 158 2.89 11.80 7.01
CA TYR A 158 1.61 12.52 7.00
C TYR A 158 1.67 13.77 7.85
N ILE A 159 0.89 14.78 7.49
CA ILE A 159 0.75 15.99 8.31
C ILE A 159 -0.40 15.88 9.32
N GLN A 160 -1.27 14.88 9.17
CA GLN A 160 -2.31 14.52 10.13
C GLN A 160 -1.97 13.22 10.87
N SER A 161 -2.38 13.14 12.14
CA SER A 161 -2.37 11.89 12.89
C SER A 161 -3.39 10.92 12.28
N ASP A 162 -3.06 9.62 12.33
CA ASP A 162 -3.89 8.53 11.82
C ASP A 162 -5.32 8.53 12.39
N PRO A 163 -6.38 8.60 11.55
CA PRO A 163 -7.76 8.53 12.00
C PRO A 163 -8.15 7.20 12.67
N ILE A 164 -7.44 6.10 12.37
CA ILE A 164 -7.65 4.82 13.06
C ILE A 164 -6.75 4.68 14.30
N GLY A 165 -5.98 5.72 14.64
CA GLY A 165 -5.13 5.79 15.81
C GLY A 165 -4.01 4.74 15.76
N LEU A 166 -3.74 4.10 16.90
CA LEU A 166 -2.66 3.13 17.03
C LEU A 166 -2.91 1.82 16.27
N ALA A 167 -4.09 1.63 15.68
CA ALA A 167 -4.37 0.48 14.82
C ALA A 167 -3.53 0.50 13.52
N GLY A 168 -3.11 1.68 13.04
CA GLY A 168 -2.19 1.84 11.90
C GLY A 168 -0.70 1.74 12.28
N GLY A 169 -0.38 1.69 13.58
CA GLY A 169 0.98 1.61 14.11
C GLY A 169 1.24 2.60 15.26
N ILE A 170 2.38 2.41 15.95
CA ILE A 170 2.75 3.25 17.11
C ILE A 170 3.04 4.70 16.70
N ASN A 171 3.55 4.92 15.48
CA ASN A 171 3.77 6.24 14.91
C ASN A 171 2.61 6.60 13.98
N THR A 172 1.65 7.37 14.48
CA THR A 172 0.42 7.75 13.75
C THR A 172 0.64 8.72 12.58
N TYR A 173 1.87 9.13 12.32
CA TYR A 173 2.23 10.01 11.19
C TYR A 173 3.13 9.32 10.16
N ALA A 174 3.49 8.05 10.37
CA ALA A 174 4.39 7.34 9.48
C ALA A 174 3.70 7.00 8.16
N TYR A 175 4.35 7.31 7.04
CA TYR A 175 4.00 6.73 5.76
C TYR A 175 4.64 5.34 5.62
N ALA A 176 3.86 4.34 5.18
CA ALA A 176 4.37 3.01 4.86
C ALA A 176 5.22 2.35 5.99
N SER A 177 4.89 2.60 7.26
CA SER A 177 5.70 2.19 8.43
C SER A 177 7.18 2.62 8.39
N GLY A 178 7.51 3.68 7.64
CA GLY A 178 8.88 4.12 7.43
C GLY A 178 9.67 3.27 6.42
N ASN A 179 9.02 2.34 5.71
CA ASN A 179 9.62 1.51 4.67
C ASN A 179 8.83 1.63 3.35
N PRO A 180 8.95 2.77 2.64
CA PRO A 180 8.23 3.01 1.38
C PRO A 180 8.78 2.22 0.19
N LEU A 181 9.79 1.37 0.39
CA LEU A 181 10.30 0.44 -0.62
C LEU A 181 9.62 -0.93 -0.54
N GLY A 182 9.16 -1.34 0.65
CA GLY A 182 8.46 -2.61 0.86
C GLY A 182 6.94 -2.47 1.02
N TYR A 183 6.48 -1.28 1.41
CA TYR A 183 5.09 -1.02 1.74
C TYR A 183 4.57 0.22 1.02
N THR A 184 3.26 0.24 0.85
CA THR A 184 2.48 1.38 0.36
C THR A 184 1.36 1.65 1.34
N ASP A 185 0.77 2.83 1.33
CA ASP A 185 -0.43 3.13 2.14
C ASP A 185 -1.51 3.70 1.20
N PRO A 186 -2.32 2.83 0.55
CA PRO A 186 -3.15 3.22 -0.59
C PRO A 186 -4.30 4.19 -0.28
N ASP A 187 -4.73 4.28 0.97
CA ASP A 187 -5.81 5.15 1.42
C ASP A 187 -5.39 6.11 2.54
N GLY A 188 -4.15 6.03 3.02
CA GLY A 188 -3.71 6.86 4.12
C GLY A 188 -4.24 6.39 5.47
N LEU A 189 -4.41 5.09 5.69
CA LEU A 189 -4.80 4.51 6.99
C LEU A 189 -3.83 3.44 7.48
N SER A 190 -3.35 2.57 6.60
CA SER A 190 -2.52 1.44 7.01
C SER A 190 -1.58 0.99 5.89
N PRO A 191 -0.31 0.69 6.21
CA PRO A 191 0.61 0.12 5.25
C PRO A 191 0.13 -1.25 4.76
N VAL A 192 0.28 -1.48 3.47
CA VAL A 192 0.04 -2.75 2.77
C VAL A 192 1.33 -3.14 2.06
N GLY A 193 1.82 -4.35 2.34
CA GLY A 193 2.97 -4.93 1.67
C GLY A 193 2.59 -5.43 0.28
N VAL A 194 3.46 -5.24 -0.70
CA VAL A 194 3.27 -5.85 -2.03
C VAL A 194 3.94 -7.22 -2.03
N ALA A 195 3.15 -8.29 -2.03
CA ALA A 195 3.67 -9.63 -2.23
C ALA A 195 4.21 -9.74 -3.67
N ILE A 196 5.53 -9.76 -3.82
CA ILE A 196 6.21 -9.91 -5.10
C ILE A 196 5.86 -11.30 -5.67
N GLY A 197 4.91 -11.36 -6.61
CA GLY A 197 4.62 -12.60 -7.35
C GLY A 197 3.26 -12.75 -8.04
N VAL A 198 2.20 -12.04 -7.64
CA VAL A 198 0.89 -12.13 -8.32
C VAL A 198 0.19 -10.77 -8.23
N GLY A 199 -0.28 -10.24 -9.37
CA GLY A 199 -0.92 -8.91 -9.50
C GLY A 199 -2.25 -8.78 -8.77
N VAL A 200 -2.25 -8.84 -7.43
CA VAL A 200 -3.46 -8.70 -6.61
C VAL A 200 -3.28 -7.50 -5.67
N ARG A 201 -3.86 -6.36 -6.08
CA ARG A 201 -4.29 -5.31 -5.14
C ARG A 201 -5.58 -5.77 -4.47
N VAL A 202 -5.65 -5.73 -3.14
CA VAL A 202 -6.90 -6.00 -2.41
C VAL A 202 -7.37 -4.71 -1.75
N ILE A 203 -8.54 -4.24 -2.17
CA ILE A 203 -9.22 -3.08 -1.60
C ILE A 203 -10.48 -3.62 -0.91
N GLY A 204 -10.71 -3.26 0.36
CA GLY A 204 -11.94 -3.65 1.05
C GLY A 204 -12.06 -3.09 2.47
N GLY A 205 -12.98 -2.14 2.65
CA GLY A 205 -13.40 -1.61 3.94
C GLY A 205 -14.10 -2.63 4.85
N ARG A 206 -14.34 -2.20 6.10
CA ARG A 206 -14.57 -2.97 7.35
C ARG A 206 -15.71 -4.02 7.42
N ALA A 207 -16.41 -4.39 6.35
CA ALA A 207 -17.65 -5.19 6.44
C ALA A 207 -17.48 -6.73 6.34
N ALA A 208 -16.31 -7.27 6.01
CA ALA A 208 -16.15 -8.72 5.74
C ALA A 208 -15.34 -9.51 6.80
N VAL A 209 -15.08 -8.95 7.98
CA VAL A 209 -14.18 -9.58 8.97
C VAL A 209 -14.80 -10.83 9.64
N GLY A 210 -16.13 -10.96 9.68
CA GLY A 210 -16.81 -12.05 10.40
C GLY A 210 -16.96 -13.38 9.64
N ALA A 211 -17.13 -13.36 8.32
CA ALA A 211 -17.50 -14.57 7.56
C ALA A 211 -16.29 -15.40 7.06
N ILE A 212 -15.11 -14.78 6.95
CA ILE A 212 -13.92 -15.40 6.33
C ILE A 212 -13.20 -16.35 7.30
N GLY A 213 -13.29 -16.10 8.62
CA GLY A 213 -12.68 -16.94 9.65
C GLY A 213 -13.30 -18.34 9.78
N ALA A 214 -14.54 -18.54 9.32
CA ALA A 214 -15.21 -19.84 9.37
C ALA A 214 -14.86 -20.75 8.18
N ALA A 215 -14.62 -20.17 6.99
CA ALA A 215 -14.32 -20.93 5.77
C ALA A 215 -12.85 -21.40 5.68
N ALA A 216 -11.91 -20.66 6.29
CA ALA A 216 -10.48 -20.95 6.25
C ALA A 216 -10.05 -22.23 7.02
N ARG A 217 -10.96 -22.85 7.79
CA ARG A 217 -10.69 -24.09 8.54
C ARG A 217 -10.84 -25.38 7.70
N ARG A 218 -11.37 -25.31 6.48
CA ARG A 218 -11.73 -26.51 5.69
C ARG A 218 -10.81 -26.81 4.51
N TYR A 219 -9.92 -25.90 4.10
CA TYR A 219 -9.07 -26.10 2.93
C TYR A 219 -7.61 -25.80 3.26
N GLY A 220 -6.72 -26.70 2.82
CA GLY A 220 -5.29 -26.71 3.12
C GLY A 220 -4.50 -25.48 2.64
N PRO A 221 -3.16 -25.49 2.79
CA PRO A 221 -2.30 -24.30 2.80
C PRO A 221 -2.46 -23.39 1.56
N VAL A 222 -2.76 -23.95 0.39
CA VAL A 222 -2.93 -23.21 -0.87
C VAL A 222 -4.21 -22.35 -0.90
N ALA A 223 -5.29 -22.79 -0.23
CA ALA A 223 -6.55 -22.05 -0.19
C ALA A 223 -6.54 -20.91 0.86
N ARG A 224 -5.64 -20.99 1.84
CA ARG A 224 -5.43 -19.92 2.84
C ARG A 224 -4.85 -18.67 2.20
N ILE A 225 -3.99 -18.85 1.19
CA ILE A 225 -3.41 -17.77 0.39
C ILE A 225 -4.49 -17.05 -0.42
N ALA A 226 -5.44 -17.79 -1.02
CA ALA A 226 -6.55 -17.21 -1.77
C ALA A 226 -7.58 -16.47 -0.87
N ALA A 227 -7.84 -16.97 0.33
CA ALA A 227 -8.72 -16.29 1.30
C ALA A 227 -8.07 -15.04 1.92
N CYS A 228 -6.74 -15.05 2.12
CA CYS A 228 -5.97 -13.89 2.60
C CYS A 228 -5.88 -12.79 1.54
N ALA A 229 -5.73 -13.18 0.26
CA ALA A 229 -5.73 -12.28 -0.90
C ALA A 229 -7.11 -11.69 -1.26
N LEU A 230 -8.18 -12.01 -0.53
CA LEU A 230 -9.52 -11.44 -0.74
C LEU A 230 -9.97 -10.52 0.41
N ALA A 231 -9.27 -10.50 1.55
CA ALA A 231 -9.73 -9.85 2.77
C ALA A 231 -8.97 -8.59 3.19
N GLY A 232 -7.87 -8.22 2.52
CA GLY A 232 -7.19 -6.93 2.72
C GLY A 232 -6.62 -6.67 4.13
N VAL A 233 -6.56 -7.68 5.00
CA VAL A 233 -5.97 -7.57 6.34
C VAL A 233 -4.67 -8.37 6.35
N CYS A 234 -3.57 -7.74 5.97
CA CYS A 234 -2.25 -8.20 6.40
C CYS A 234 -1.84 -7.44 7.66
N ILE A 235 -2.54 -7.70 8.76
CA ILE A 235 -1.91 -7.72 10.08
C ILE A 235 -1.94 -9.17 10.54
N LEU A 236 -1.16 -9.99 9.88
CA LEU A 236 -0.64 -11.18 10.54
C LEU A 236 0.82 -10.85 10.80
N GLN A 237 1.12 -10.41 12.02
CA GLN A 237 2.36 -10.82 12.64
C GLN A 237 2.28 -12.35 12.59
N ASP A 238 2.86 -12.95 11.54
CA ASP A 238 2.69 -14.36 11.25
C ASP A 238 2.99 -15.11 12.52
N LYS A 239 2.00 -15.82 13.08
CA LYS A 239 2.31 -16.68 14.22
C LYS A 239 3.35 -17.67 13.73
N THR A 240 4.40 -17.86 14.52
CA THR A 240 5.40 -18.88 14.22
C THR A 240 4.69 -20.20 13.95
N PRO A 241 4.97 -20.90 12.84
CA PRO A 241 4.20 -22.06 12.44
C PRO A 241 4.20 -23.16 13.51
N ASN A 242 3.10 -23.90 13.59
CA ASN A 242 3.00 -25.09 14.45
C ASN A 242 3.45 -26.37 13.72
N GLU A 243 3.96 -26.23 12.50
CA GLU A 243 4.48 -27.30 11.65
C GLU A 243 5.68 -26.74 10.88
N GLY A 244 6.76 -27.51 10.77
CA GLY A 244 7.98 -27.15 10.07
C GLY A 244 8.73 -28.38 9.60
N GLU A 245 9.83 -28.16 8.87
CA GLU A 245 10.69 -29.25 8.43
C GLU A 245 11.28 -29.99 9.67
N PRO A 246 11.27 -31.33 9.70
CA PRO A 246 11.80 -32.09 10.83
C PRO A 246 13.24 -31.70 11.20
N GLY A 247 13.48 -31.41 12.48
CA GLY A 247 14.79 -31.00 13.00
C GLY A 247 15.24 -29.58 12.65
N SER A 248 14.39 -28.79 11.98
CA SER A 248 14.72 -27.41 11.60
C SER A 248 14.48 -26.41 12.74
N CYS A 249 15.08 -25.23 12.59
CA CYS A 249 14.77 -24.06 13.41
C CYS A 249 14.16 -22.97 12.53
N HIS A 250 13.15 -22.28 13.05
CA HIS A 250 12.52 -21.13 12.41
C HIS A 250 12.64 -19.91 13.31
N VAL A 251 12.97 -18.77 12.71
CA VAL A 251 12.97 -17.46 13.38
C VAL A 251 11.89 -16.61 12.74
N ASN A 252 10.96 -16.14 13.56
CA ASN A 252 9.89 -15.28 13.12
C ASN A 252 10.44 -13.89 12.77
N PRO A 253 10.33 -13.42 11.52
CA PRO A 253 10.90 -12.14 11.12
C PRO A 253 10.17 -10.93 11.74
N GLY A 254 8.93 -11.12 12.25
CA GLY A 254 8.16 -10.08 12.92
C GLY A 254 8.41 -9.99 14.42
N SER A 255 8.29 -11.10 15.15
CA SER A 255 8.47 -11.15 16.62
C SER A 255 9.90 -11.47 17.09
N GLY A 256 10.75 -11.99 16.19
CA GLY A 256 12.03 -12.58 16.58
C GLY A 256 11.90 -13.91 17.34
N GLN A 257 10.69 -14.44 17.57
CA GLN A 257 10.49 -15.73 18.24
C GLN A 257 11.24 -16.85 17.48
N GLU A 258 12.02 -17.63 18.21
CA GLU A 258 12.72 -18.79 17.67
C GLU A 258 11.97 -20.07 18.02
N ARG A 259 11.83 -20.99 17.08
CA ARG A 259 11.19 -22.29 17.31
C ARG A 259 11.98 -23.42 16.67
N GLN A 260 12.21 -24.47 17.44
CA GLN A 260 12.80 -25.71 16.97
C GLN A 260 11.72 -26.78 16.78
N TYR A 261 11.76 -27.47 15.65
CA TYR A 261 10.87 -28.58 15.33
C TYR A 261 11.54 -29.91 15.58
N GLY A 262 10.79 -30.84 16.15
CA GLY A 262 11.20 -32.23 16.36
C GLY A 262 11.22 -33.02 15.05
N ASN A 263 11.55 -34.32 15.16
CA ASN A 263 11.56 -35.22 14.01
C ASN A 263 10.18 -35.47 13.38
N ASP A 264 9.12 -35.11 14.10
CA ASP A 264 7.72 -35.16 13.63
C ASP A 264 7.29 -33.87 12.92
N GLY A 265 8.19 -32.90 12.77
CA GLY A 265 7.89 -31.59 12.18
C GLY A 265 7.03 -30.69 13.08
N LEU A 266 6.78 -31.10 14.33
CA LEU A 266 6.01 -30.32 15.30
C LEU A 266 6.96 -29.60 16.29
N PRO A 267 6.52 -28.50 16.92
CA PRO A 267 7.35 -27.73 17.84
C PRO A 267 7.83 -28.59 19.02
N ASP A 268 9.12 -28.55 19.34
CA ASP A 268 9.67 -29.13 20.57
C ASP A 268 10.01 -28.04 21.59
N TYR A 269 10.51 -26.89 21.10
CA TYR A 269 10.91 -25.76 21.94
C TYR A 269 10.75 -24.42 21.20
N ASP A 270 10.35 -23.36 21.91
CA ASP A 270 10.45 -21.98 21.42
C ASP A 270 11.04 -20.99 22.44
N ILE A 271 11.57 -19.87 21.94
CA ILE A 271 12.10 -18.74 22.74
C ILE A 271 11.37 -17.46 22.34
N ASP A 272 10.80 -16.79 23.33
CA ASP A 272 10.21 -15.47 23.23
C ASP A 272 11.22 -14.40 23.68
N TRP A 273 11.52 -13.47 22.78
CA TRP A 273 12.54 -12.45 22.99
C TRP A 273 11.99 -11.06 23.32
N ASP A 274 10.68 -10.84 23.15
CA ASP A 274 10.07 -9.52 23.07
C ASP A 274 8.75 -9.36 23.86
N HIS A 275 8.20 -10.44 24.43
CA HIS A 275 6.99 -10.37 25.25
C HIS A 275 7.07 -11.32 26.45
N ASP A 276 6.32 -11.00 27.51
CA ASP A 276 6.35 -11.70 28.81
C ASP A 276 5.00 -12.38 29.10
N HIS A 277 5.05 -13.58 29.69
CA HIS A 277 3.90 -14.32 30.23
C HIS A 277 3.96 -14.49 31.76
N GLY A 278 4.77 -13.68 32.44
CA GLY A 278 4.98 -13.67 33.89
C GLY A 278 6.30 -14.32 34.34
N GLN A 279 7.25 -14.55 33.43
CA GLN A 279 8.53 -15.22 33.68
C GLN A 279 9.74 -14.35 33.29
N GLY A 280 9.51 -13.13 32.80
CA GLY A 280 10.54 -12.22 32.31
C GLY A 280 10.87 -12.43 30.83
N VAL A 281 11.65 -11.51 30.26
CA VAL A 281 12.09 -11.55 28.87
C VAL A 281 13.62 -11.65 28.83
N PRO A 282 14.22 -12.60 28.09
CA PRO A 282 13.56 -13.66 27.32
C PRO A 282 13.11 -14.84 28.19
N HIS A 283 12.12 -15.59 27.71
CA HIS A 283 11.70 -16.87 28.28
C HIS A 283 11.44 -17.90 27.17
N GLY A 284 11.43 -19.19 27.50
CA GLY A 284 11.19 -20.26 26.53
C GLY A 284 10.02 -21.15 26.92
N HIS A 285 9.57 -22.00 25.99
CA HIS A 285 8.54 -23.00 26.26
C HIS A 285 8.89 -24.34 25.66
N ASN A 286 8.71 -25.40 26.46
CA ASN A 286 8.74 -26.76 25.97
C ASN A 286 7.36 -27.12 25.41
N TRP A 287 7.34 -27.83 24.29
CA TRP A 287 6.13 -28.26 23.62
C TRP A 287 5.95 -29.77 23.79
N GLY A 288 4.75 -30.17 24.19
CA GLY A 288 4.30 -31.56 24.20
C GLY A 288 3.33 -31.83 23.06
N ARG A 289 2.65 -32.97 23.17
CA ARG A 289 1.56 -33.36 22.26
C ARG A 289 0.29 -33.64 23.07
N ASN A 290 -0.85 -33.24 22.53
CA ASN A 290 -2.16 -33.66 23.03
C ASN A 290 -2.43 -35.13 22.66
N PRO A 291 -3.45 -35.78 23.25
CA PRO A 291 -3.82 -37.15 22.89
C PRO A 291 -4.17 -37.36 21.41
N ASP A 292 -4.58 -36.30 20.72
CA ASP A 292 -4.87 -36.29 19.27
C ASP A 292 -3.62 -36.03 18.40
N GLY A 293 -2.44 -35.96 19.01
CA GLY A 293 -1.18 -35.68 18.34
C GLY A 293 -0.92 -34.20 18.05
N SER A 294 -1.86 -33.30 18.32
CA SER A 294 -1.67 -31.86 18.09
C SER A 294 -0.64 -31.25 19.06
N PRO A 295 0.12 -30.23 18.64
CA PRO A 295 1.14 -29.63 19.50
C PRO A 295 0.51 -28.86 20.67
N LYS A 296 1.07 -29.07 21.87
CA LYS A 296 0.61 -28.44 23.12
C LYS A 296 1.76 -27.66 23.76
N ARG A 297 1.61 -26.34 23.86
CA ARG A 297 2.59 -25.49 24.52
C ARG A 297 2.55 -25.68 26.04
N GLY A 298 3.73 -25.87 26.64
CA GLY A 298 3.91 -25.91 28.09
C GLY A 298 3.92 -24.51 28.73
N PRO A 299 4.12 -24.42 30.05
CA PRO A 299 4.33 -23.14 30.73
C PRO A 299 5.68 -22.51 30.34
N GLY A 300 5.78 -21.19 30.52
CA GLY A 300 7.03 -20.46 30.32
C GLY A 300 8.11 -20.92 31.32
N VAL A 301 9.32 -21.13 30.81
CA VAL A 301 10.51 -21.47 31.59
C VAL A 301 11.58 -20.41 31.38
N PRO A 302 12.35 -20.05 32.42
CA PRO A 302 13.49 -19.14 32.27
C PRO A 302 14.51 -19.70 31.28
N VAL A 303 15.00 -18.87 30.36
CA VAL A 303 16.14 -19.24 29.51
C VAL A 303 17.43 -19.03 30.29
N SER A 304 18.39 -19.95 30.14
CA SER A 304 19.73 -19.80 30.71
C SER A 304 20.31 -18.42 30.38
N PRO A 305 20.92 -17.70 31.34
CA PRO A 305 21.55 -16.40 31.11
C PRO A 305 22.79 -16.46 30.18
N TRP A 306 23.13 -17.63 29.64
CA TRP A 306 24.35 -17.82 28.87
C TRP A 306 24.11 -18.60 27.56
N PRO A 307 24.50 -18.07 26.38
CA PRO A 307 25.07 -16.75 26.14
C PRO A 307 23.98 -15.71 25.84
N GLN A 308 23.77 -14.75 26.75
CA GLN A 308 22.99 -13.53 26.47
C GLN A 308 23.67 -12.74 25.34
N GLY A 309 22.97 -12.56 24.21
CA GLY A 309 23.47 -11.82 23.04
C GLY A 309 23.24 -12.48 21.68
N ARG A 310 22.79 -13.74 21.63
CA ARG A 310 22.33 -14.40 20.38
C ARG A 310 20.91 -13.96 20.00
N ARG A 311 20.67 -12.68 19.73
CA ARG A 311 19.52 -12.36 18.86
C ARG A 311 19.98 -12.63 17.42
N PRO A 312 19.38 -13.59 16.68
CA PRO A 312 19.72 -13.77 15.27
C PRO A 312 19.25 -12.52 14.51
N GLY A 313 20.20 -11.76 13.95
CA GLY A 313 19.91 -10.59 13.12
C GLY A 313 19.90 -9.24 13.84
N GLY A 314 20.58 -9.11 14.98
CA GLY A 314 21.01 -7.81 15.52
C GLY A 314 22.27 -7.29 14.86
#